data_AF-A0A1V3RRJ3-F1
#
_entry.id   AF-A0A1V3RRJ3-F1
#
_cell.length_a   1.000
_cell.length_b   1.000
_cell.length_c   1.000
_cell.angle_alpha   90.00
_cell.angle_beta   90.00
_cell.angle_gamma   90.00
#
_symmetry.space_group_name_H-M   'P 1'
#
loop_
_entity.id
_entity.type
_entity.pdbx_description
1 polymer ?
#
loop_
_entity_poly.entity_id
_entity_poly.type
_entity_poly.pdbx_seq_one_letter_code
_entity_poly.pdbx_strand_id
1 'polypeptide(L)'
;MQSRLNKQLFNTSTHDSGALGMMAMVIHPFGTVGRHRAVVMSQGRPVAEVEFDVDATSTVMQHDIDLAQVAQQGRQRPEACACKGAVQSVGTVSPKGFVLFHASSGHGHSVVVNNADGKPVFDSTVLNDGDLFAVSLLEPTRYTLQNAIGAATGEIEVVFNDEIAKRIKQLEPRYVEVQEKGFDTDRIELASTQGLVFRIKGASRIVIEKQAPHKADTRQPVIRWQKPPTPSTAPNRAR
;
A
#
# COMPACT_ATOMS: atom_id res chain seq x y z
N MET A 1 -31.28 0.33 1.79
CA MET A 1 -29.90 -0.22 1.88
C MET A 1 -28.93 0.95 1.85
N GLN A 2 -28.27 1.28 2.96
CA GLN A 2 -27.19 2.29 2.96
C GLN A 2 -25.88 1.58 2.61
N SER A 3 -25.24 1.97 1.51
CA SER A 3 -23.90 1.48 1.17
C SER A 3 -22.89 2.05 2.17
N ARG A 4 -22.19 1.17 2.89
CA ARG A 4 -21.05 1.56 3.73
C ARG A 4 -19.83 1.73 2.84
N LEU A 5 -19.59 2.97 2.38
CA LEU A 5 -18.40 3.32 1.61
C LEU A 5 -17.24 3.61 2.57
N ASN A 6 -16.09 2.98 2.34
CA ASN A 6 -14.87 3.37 3.05
C ASN A 6 -14.34 4.68 2.47
N LYS A 7 -14.75 5.81 3.07
CA LYS A 7 -14.37 7.16 2.64
C LYS A 7 -12.86 7.39 2.65
N GLN A 8 -12.11 6.63 3.45
CA GLN A 8 -10.66 6.80 3.55
C GLN A 8 -9.98 6.54 2.19
N LEU A 9 -10.45 5.55 1.44
CA LEU A 9 -9.92 5.21 0.10
C LEU A 9 -10.02 6.37 -0.91
N PHE A 10 -11.00 7.26 -0.75
CA PHE A 10 -11.26 8.36 -1.67
C PHE A 10 -10.68 9.69 -1.19
N ASN A 11 -10.31 9.76 0.10
CA ASN A 11 -9.79 10.99 0.72
C ASN A 11 -8.26 10.94 0.89
N THR A 12 -7.62 9.81 0.59
CA THR A 12 -6.16 9.71 0.62
C THR A 12 -5.55 10.58 -0.48
N SER A 13 -4.82 11.61 -0.07
CA SER A 13 -4.08 12.51 -0.97
C SER A 13 -2.60 12.18 -1.05
N THR A 14 -2.08 11.36 -0.14
CA THR A 14 -0.64 11.05 -0.05
C THR A 14 -0.45 9.55 0.10
N HIS A 15 0.46 8.99 -0.69
CA HIS A 15 0.94 7.62 -0.59
C HIS A 15 2.45 7.65 -0.34
N ASP A 16 2.89 7.03 0.74
CA ASP A 16 4.28 7.09 1.20
C ASP A 16 4.75 5.68 1.56
N SER A 17 5.85 5.24 0.97
CA SER A 17 6.42 3.92 1.23
C SER A 17 6.83 3.71 2.68
N GLY A 18 7.18 4.80 3.38
CA GLY A 18 7.50 4.80 4.81
C GLY A 18 6.31 5.02 5.74
N ALA A 19 5.10 5.18 5.20
CA ALA A 19 3.90 5.47 5.98
C ALA A 19 2.66 4.87 5.28
N LEU A 20 2.66 3.53 5.17
CA LEU A 20 1.70 2.75 4.40
C LEU A 20 0.26 3.00 4.82
N GLY A 21 -0.61 2.99 3.80
CA GLY A 21 -2.05 2.97 3.94
C GLY A 21 -2.65 1.90 3.01
N MET A 22 -3.98 1.90 2.91
CA MET A 22 -4.75 0.83 2.28
C MET A 22 -4.44 0.48 0.82
N MET A 23 -3.83 1.41 0.08
CA MET A 23 -3.58 1.26 -1.36
C MET A 23 -2.11 0.99 -1.68
N ALA A 24 -1.28 0.78 -0.66
CA ALA A 24 0.15 0.66 -0.81
C ALA A 24 0.70 -0.51 -0.01
N MET A 25 1.77 -1.12 -0.52
CA MET A 25 2.47 -2.23 0.12
C MET A 25 3.97 -2.14 -0.18
N VAL A 26 4.76 -2.73 0.72
CA VAL A 26 6.19 -2.91 0.56
C VAL A 26 6.50 -4.40 0.60
N ILE A 27 7.38 -4.84 -0.30
CA ILE A 27 7.79 -6.23 -0.43
C ILE A 27 9.31 -6.27 -0.23
N HIS A 28 9.76 -7.14 0.68
CA HIS A 28 11.17 -7.33 1.00
C HIS A 28 11.55 -8.82 0.97
N PRO A 29 12.60 -9.21 0.24
CA PRO A 29 13.15 -10.56 0.29
C PRO A 29 14.03 -10.75 1.54
N PHE A 30 13.77 -11.79 2.33
CA PHE A 30 14.60 -12.13 3.49
C PHE A 30 15.48 -13.34 3.17
N GLY A 31 16.77 -13.12 2.88
CA GLY A 31 17.70 -14.18 2.51
C GLY A 31 18.34 -14.95 3.69
N THR A 32 18.30 -14.38 4.90
CA THR A 32 18.95 -14.97 6.07
C THR A 32 17.98 -15.89 6.80
N VAL A 33 18.34 -17.16 6.96
CA VAL A 33 17.56 -18.14 7.72
C VAL A 33 17.55 -17.77 9.20
N GLY A 34 16.39 -17.89 9.84
CA GLY A 34 16.22 -17.66 11.27
C GLY A 34 14.94 -16.91 11.60
N ARG A 35 14.77 -16.67 12.90
CA ARG A 35 13.63 -15.92 13.43
C ARG A 35 13.82 -14.43 13.22
N HIS A 36 12.76 -13.78 12.80
CA HIS A 36 12.68 -12.35 12.60
C HIS A 36 11.56 -11.77 13.45
N ARG A 37 11.81 -10.58 14.03
CA ARG A 37 10.85 -9.82 14.83
C ARG A 37 10.54 -8.51 14.12
N ALA A 38 9.32 -8.38 13.64
CA ALA A 38 8.80 -7.17 13.02
C ALA A 38 8.09 -6.30 14.06
N VAL A 39 8.63 -5.11 14.30
CA VAL A 39 8.03 -4.07 15.13
C VAL A 39 7.15 -3.20 14.25
N VAL A 40 5.84 -3.25 14.49
CA VAL A 40 4.86 -2.47 13.75
C VAL A 40 4.75 -1.09 14.38
N MET A 41 4.94 -0.08 13.53
CA MET A 41 4.84 1.32 13.87
C MET A 41 3.53 1.89 13.33
N SER A 42 2.93 2.81 14.08
CA SER A 42 1.79 3.61 13.64
C SER A 42 2.07 5.05 14.02
N GLN A 43 2.07 5.95 13.02
CA GLN A 43 2.36 7.38 13.23
C GLN A 43 3.69 7.59 13.97
N GLY A 44 4.71 6.80 13.62
CA GLY A 44 6.06 6.88 14.20
C GLY A 44 6.22 6.30 15.61
N ARG A 45 5.20 5.61 16.16
CA ARG A 45 5.28 4.96 17.48
C ARG A 45 5.12 3.44 17.36
N PRO A 46 5.88 2.64 18.13
CA PRO A 46 5.68 1.19 18.17
C PRO A 46 4.32 0.89 18.79
N VAL A 47 3.51 0.05 18.12
CA VAL A 47 2.16 -0.30 18.58
C VAL A 47 1.95 -1.79 18.76
N ALA A 48 2.76 -2.62 18.11
CA ALA A 48 2.66 -4.07 18.19
C ALA A 48 3.94 -4.72 17.64
N GLU A 49 4.07 -6.02 17.85
CA GLU A 49 5.17 -6.81 17.31
C GLU A 49 4.63 -8.16 16.83
N VAL A 50 5.30 -8.70 15.82
CA VAL A 50 5.00 -9.98 15.22
C VAL A 50 6.29 -10.70 14.88
N GLU A 51 6.31 -12.03 15.03
CA GLU A 51 7.44 -12.86 14.65
C GLU A 51 7.11 -13.71 13.42
N PHE A 52 8.11 -13.94 12.59
CA PHE A 52 8.04 -14.91 11.50
C PHE A 52 9.39 -15.60 11.34
N ASP A 53 9.38 -16.80 10.79
CA ASP A 53 10.60 -17.58 10.57
C ASP A 53 10.95 -17.62 9.09
N VAL A 54 12.22 -17.39 8.75
CA VAL A 54 12.78 -17.71 7.44
C VAL A 54 13.43 -19.07 7.54
N ASP A 55 12.88 -20.07 6.86
CA ASP A 55 13.26 -21.48 6.99
C ASP A 55 13.77 -22.02 5.65
N ALA A 56 14.98 -22.58 5.66
CA ALA A 56 15.62 -23.18 4.49
C ALA A 56 14.82 -24.35 3.89
N THR A 57 13.99 -25.02 4.68
CA THR A 57 13.15 -26.15 4.27
C THR A 57 11.76 -25.73 3.78
N SER A 58 11.36 -24.48 4.04
CA SER A 58 10.06 -23.97 3.63
C SER A 58 9.98 -23.78 2.12
N THR A 59 8.85 -24.20 1.55
CA THR A 59 8.48 -23.97 0.15
C THR A 59 7.56 -22.76 -0.02
N VAL A 60 7.21 -22.07 1.07
CA VAL A 60 6.33 -20.89 1.05
C VAL A 60 7.11 -19.72 0.48
N MET A 61 6.69 -19.22 -0.68
CA MET A 61 7.40 -18.14 -1.40
C MET A 61 6.95 -16.74 -0.99
N GLN A 62 5.81 -16.63 -0.29
CA GLN A 62 5.23 -15.35 0.09
C GLN A 62 4.63 -15.47 1.50
N HIS A 63 4.91 -14.48 2.33
CA HIS A 63 4.27 -14.31 3.63
C HIS A 63 3.69 -12.90 3.75
N ASP A 64 2.40 -12.79 4.03
CA ASP A 64 1.69 -11.51 4.09
C ASP A 64 1.49 -11.06 5.54
N ILE A 65 1.88 -9.83 5.84
CA ILE A 65 1.69 -9.22 7.16
C ILE A 65 0.85 -7.95 7.00
N ASP A 66 -0.37 -8.01 7.53
CA ASP A 66 -1.26 -6.84 7.66
C ASP A 66 -0.91 -6.05 8.93
N LEU A 67 -0.18 -4.95 8.74
CA LEU A 67 0.26 -4.04 9.80
C LEU A 67 -0.92 -3.46 10.60
N ALA A 68 -2.06 -3.24 9.95
CA ALA A 68 -3.23 -2.68 10.62
C ALA A 68 -3.87 -3.72 11.56
N GLN A 69 -3.98 -4.97 11.10
CA GLN A 69 -4.48 -6.07 11.93
C GLN A 69 -3.56 -6.34 13.13
N VAL A 70 -2.25 -6.39 12.90
CA VAL A 70 -1.25 -6.59 13.98
C VAL A 70 -1.34 -5.45 15.01
N ALA A 71 -1.45 -4.19 14.56
CA ALA A 71 -1.63 -3.05 15.45
C ALA A 71 -2.95 -3.12 16.27
N GLN A 72 -4.05 -3.57 15.67
CA GLN A 72 -5.32 -3.75 16.38
C GLN A 72 -5.24 -4.83 17.46
N GLN A 73 -4.61 -5.96 17.15
CA GLN A 73 -4.39 -7.05 18.11
C GLN A 73 -3.51 -6.61 19.29
N GLY A 74 -2.48 -5.80 19.02
CA GLY A 74 -1.64 -5.19 20.07
C GLY A 74 -2.44 -4.33 21.05
N ARG A 75 -3.40 -3.53 20.56
CA ARG A 75 -4.26 -2.67 21.39
C ARG A 75 -5.30 -3.44 22.22
N GLN A 76 -5.73 -4.61 21.75
CA GLN A 76 -6.76 -5.40 22.40
C GLN A 76 -6.21 -6.28 23.55
N ARG A 77 -4.88 -6.35 23.73
CA ARG A 77 -4.29 -7.08 24.85
C ARG A 77 -4.54 -6.32 26.16
N PRO A 78 -5.26 -6.90 27.13
CA PRO A 78 -5.46 -6.24 28.43
C PRO A 78 -4.12 -6.09 29.14
N GLU A 79 -3.83 -4.89 29.68
CA GLU A 79 -2.64 -4.62 30.50
C GLU A 79 -2.52 -5.56 31.71
N ALA A 80 -3.64 -6.16 32.16
CA ALA A 80 -3.74 -7.01 33.34
C ALA A 80 -3.45 -8.50 33.09
N CYS A 81 -3.20 -8.94 31.84
CA CYS A 81 -2.85 -10.34 31.60
C CYS A 81 -1.34 -10.53 31.82
N ALA A 82 -0.97 -11.20 32.92
CA ALA A 82 0.42 -11.51 33.30
C ALA A 82 1.18 -12.40 32.29
N CYS A 83 0.55 -12.77 31.18
CA CYS A 83 1.19 -13.35 30.01
C CYS A 83 2.02 -12.28 29.28
N LYS A 84 3.16 -11.90 29.87
CA LYS A 84 4.21 -11.16 29.15
C LYS A 84 4.53 -11.90 27.85
N GLY A 85 4.32 -11.24 26.71
CA GLY A 85 5.17 -11.47 25.54
C GLY A 85 4.97 -12.77 24.76
N ALA A 86 3.75 -13.32 24.65
CA ALA A 86 3.48 -14.25 23.56
C ALA A 86 3.50 -13.44 22.24
N VAL A 87 4.67 -13.30 21.63
CA VAL A 87 4.78 -12.74 20.29
C VAL A 87 4.03 -13.69 19.36
N GLN A 88 3.11 -13.14 18.57
CA GLN A 88 2.35 -13.96 17.64
C GLN A 88 3.34 -14.40 16.55
N SER A 89 3.65 -15.70 16.49
CA SER A 89 4.36 -16.27 15.35
C SER A 89 3.35 -16.40 14.21
N VAL A 90 3.57 -15.65 13.12
CA VAL A 90 2.56 -15.44 12.08
C VAL A 90 2.83 -16.27 10.82
N GLY A 91 4.02 -16.87 10.67
CA GLY A 91 4.24 -17.85 9.61
C GLY A 91 5.71 -18.13 9.32
N THR A 92 5.92 -18.91 8.27
CA THR A 92 7.24 -19.30 7.79
C THR A 92 7.35 -19.00 6.31
N VAL A 93 8.51 -18.49 5.88
CA VAL A 93 8.82 -18.19 4.47
C VAL A 93 10.15 -18.83 4.06
N SER A 94 10.28 -19.19 2.80
CA SER A 94 11.53 -19.65 2.20
C SER A 94 12.54 -18.49 2.12
N PRO A 95 13.86 -18.72 2.26
CA PRO A 95 14.87 -17.68 2.00
C PRO A 95 14.92 -17.20 0.54
N LYS A 96 14.23 -17.89 -0.38
CA LYS A 96 14.03 -17.46 -1.77
C LYS A 96 12.74 -16.68 -1.99
N GLY A 97 11.89 -16.62 -0.96
CA GLY A 97 10.61 -15.93 -0.98
C GLY A 97 10.74 -14.47 -0.53
N PHE A 98 9.59 -13.87 -0.24
CA PHE A 98 9.49 -12.50 0.21
C PHE A 98 8.39 -12.34 1.26
N VAL A 99 8.50 -11.27 2.04
CA VAL A 99 7.43 -10.85 2.95
C VAL A 99 6.80 -9.59 2.37
N LEU A 100 5.47 -9.57 2.34
CA LEU A 100 4.66 -8.45 1.87
C LEU A 100 4.03 -7.77 3.09
N PHE A 101 4.40 -6.51 3.29
CA PHE A 101 3.85 -5.65 4.33
C PHE A 101 2.81 -4.72 3.72
N HIS A 102 1.59 -4.77 4.25
CA HIS A 102 0.48 -3.93 3.81
C HIS A 102 -0.37 -3.51 5.01
N ALA A 103 -1.30 -2.59 4.81
CA ALA A 103 -2.26 -2.20 5.83
C ALA A 103 -3.68 -2.32 5.27
N SER A 104 -4.53 -3.20 5.81
CA SER A 104 -5.91 -3.35 5.31
C SER A 104 -6.84 -2.20 5.72
N SER A 105 -6.41 -1.38 6.69
CA SER A 105 -7.15 -0.21 7.20
C SER A 105 -6.18 0.84 7.74
N GLY A 106 -6.66 2.07 7.95
CA GLY A 106 -5.83 3.13 8.50
C GLY A 106 -4.72 3.60 7.54
N HIS A 107 -3.82 4.43 8.05
CA HIS A 107 -2.71 5.00 7.30
C HIS A 107 -1.55 5.30 8.26
N GLY A 108 -0.36 5.51 7.71
CA GLY A 108 0.82 5.84 8.50
C GLY A 108 1.42 4.64 9.23
N HIS A 109 1.26 3.44 8.67
CA HIS A 109 1.89 2.23 9.18
C HIS A 109 3.29 2.06 8.60
N SER A 110 4.25 1.63 9.43
CA SER A 110 5.57 1.20 8.96
C SER A 110 6.06 0.03 9.80
N VAL A 111 7.16 -0.58 9.39
CA VAL A 111 7.71 -1.75 10.07
C VAL A 111 9.23 -1.69 10.09
N VAL A 112 9.80 -2.07 11.23
CA VAL A 112 11.23 -2.36 11.38
C VAL A 112 11.36 -3.83 11.73
N VAL A 113 12.17 -4.57 10.99
CA VAL A 113 12.40 -5.99 11.22
C VAL A 113 13.80 -6.19 11.75
N ASN A 114 13.88 -6.91 12.86
CA ASN A 114 15.14 -7.32 13.48
C ASN A 114 15.35 -8.82 13.33
N ASN A 115 16.60 -9.25 13.22
CA ASN A 115 16.96 -10.66 13.30
C ASN A 115 16.95 -11.16 14.77
N ALA A 116 17.27 -12.44 14.97
CA ALA A 116 17.32 -13.06 16.29
C ALA A 116 18.31 -12.40 17.28
N ASP A 117 19.37 -11.75 16.79
CA ASP A 117 20.33 -11.00 17.60
C ASP A 117 19.83 -9.59 17.98
N GLY A 118 18.63 -9.22 17.54
CA GLY A 118 18.06 -7.88 17.73
C GLY A 118 18.65 -6.81 16.81
N LYS A 119 19.38 -7.19 15.75
CA LYS A 119 19.92 -6.25 14.77
C LYS A 119 18.86 -5.92 13.70
N PRO A 120 18.68 -4.64 13.34
CA PRO A 120 17.76 -4.28 12.27
C PRO A 120 18.29 -4.81 10.94
N VAL A 121 17.42 -5.50 10.20
CA VAL A 121 17.70 -6.06 8.88
C VAL A 121 16.83 -5.44 7.79
N PHE A 122 15.72 -4.80 8.18
CA PHE A 122 14.85 -4.09 7.25
C PHE A 122 14.10 -2.95 7.98
N ASP A 123 13.89 -1.84 7.28
CA ASP A 123 13.11 -0.69 7.72
C ASP A 123 12.29 -0.17 6.54
N SER A 124 10.96 -0.25 6.62
CA SER A 124 10.10 0.17 5.51
C SER A 124 10.12 1.69 5.25
N THR A 125 10.68 2.49 6.17
CA THR A 125 10.84 3.94 5.98
C THR A 125 11.99 4.32 5.06
N VAL A 126 12.92 3.39 4.82
CA VAL A 126 14.07 3.54 3.93
C VAL A 126 14.25 2.24 3.14
N LEU A 127 13.72 2.23 1.92
CA LEU A 127 13.84 1.08 1.02
C LEU A 127 15.24 1.00 0.41
N ASN A 128 15.73 -0.20 0.17
CA ASN A 128 17.05 -0.50 -0.37
C ASN A 128 16.98 -1.41 -1.60
N ASP A 129 18.14 -1.74 -2.18
CA ASP A 129 18.21 -2.61 -3.35
C ASP A 129 17.50 -3.95 -3.11
N GLY A 130 16.63 -4.32 -4.05
CA GLY A 130 15.82 -5.53 -3.99
C GLY A 130 14.41 -5.33 -3.41
N ASP A 131 14.13 -4.19 -2.78
CA ASP A 131 12.80 -3.87 -2.29
C ASP A 131 11.85 -3.48 -3.43
N LEU A 132 10.56 -3.75 -3.23
CA LEU A 132 9.50 -3.23 -4.08
C LEU A 132 8.54 -2.38 -3.27
N PHE A 133 8.11 -1.26 -3.86
CA PHE A 133 6.97 -0.49 -3.39
C PHE A 133 5.87 -0.55 -4.44
N ALA A 134 4.70 -1.08 -4.08
CA ALA A 134 3.57 -1.16 -4.99
C ALA A 134 2.42 -0.31 -4.47
N VAL A 135 1.77 0.42 -5.38
CA VAL A 135 0.67 1.33 -5.08
C VAL A 135 -0.38 1.28 -6.19
N SER A 136 -1.64 1.49 -5.84
CA SER A 136 -2.71 1.71 -6.84
C SER A 136 -3.39 3.05 -6.56
N LEU A 137 -3.44 3.90 -7.59
CA LEU A 137 -4.03 5.24 -7.49
C LEU A 137 -5.46 5.21 -8.04
N LEU A 138 -6.41 5.72 -7.25
CA LEU A 138 -7.83 5.62 -7.58
C LEU A 138 -8.35 6.82 -8.36
N GLU A 139 -7.99 8.03 -7.94
CA GLU A 139 -8.61 9.24 -8.47
C GLU A 139 -7.94 9.69 -9.78
N PRO A 140 -8.72 9.91 -10.87
CA PRO A 140 -8.18 10.47 -12.10
C PRO A 140 -7.75 11.92 -11.92
N THR A 141 -6.45 12.14 -11.76
CA THR A 141 -5.82 13.45 -11.55
C THR A 141 -4.31 13.33 -11.73
N ARG A 142 -3.60 14.44 -11.57
CA ARG A 142 -2.14 14.48 -11.51
C ARG A 142 -1.64 14.34 -10.08
N TYR A 143 -0.52 13.64 -9.94
CA TYR A 143 0.20 13.46 -8.71
C TYR A 143 1.65 13.87 -8.91
N THR A 144 2.25 14.47 -7.89
CA THR A 144 3.71 14.58 -7.79
C THR A 144 4.28 13.26 -7.31
N LEU A 145 5.45 12.89 -7.82
CA LEU A 145 6.24 11.75 -7.40
C LEU A 145 7.58 12.28 -6.90
N GLN A 146 8.04 11.80 -5.76
CA GLN A 146 9.32 12.18 -5.17
C GLN A 146 10.00 10.98 -4.51
N ASN A 147 11.32 10.90 -4.65
CA ASN A 147 12.15 10.13 -3.72
C ASN A 147 12.63 11.07 -2.61
N ALA A 148 12.06 10.96 -1.40
CA ALA A 148 12.31 11.87 -0.29
C ALA A 148 13.69 11.72 0.36
N ILE A 149 14.46 10.67 0.03
CA ILE A 149 15.86 10.52 0.46
C ILE A 149 16.82 11.24 -0.50
N GLY A 150 16.44 11.39 -1.77
CA GLY A 150 17.20 12.08 -2.80
C GLY A 150 16.55 13.37 -3.28
N ALA A 151 16.93 13.80 -4.49
CA ALA A 151 16.35 14.97 -5.17
C ALA A 151 15.49 14.59 -6.38
N ALA A 152 15.27 13.30 -6.63
CA ALA A 152 14.53 12.83 -7.79
C ALA A 152 13.04 13.13 -7.66
N THR A 153 12.47 13.70 -8.72
CA THR A 153 11.06 14.05 -8.83
C THR A 153 10.48 13.56 -10.16
N GLY A 154 9.15 13.48 -10.21
CA GLY A 154 8.41 13.14 -11.41
C GLY A 154 6.92 13.46 -11.25
N GLU A 155 6.13 13.10 -12.26
CA GLU A 155 4.69 13.27 -12.31
C GLU A 155 4.00 11.97 -12.69
N ILE A 156 2.84 11.72 -12.07
CA ILE A 156 1.95 10.61 -12.44
C ILE A 156 0.62 11.21 -12.88
N GLU A 157 0.18 10.90 -14.09
CA GLU A 157 -1.13 11.27 -14.61
C GLU A 157 -2.04 10.04 -14.60
N VAL A 158 -3.06 10.07 -13.76
CA VAL A 158 -4.05 9.00 -13.63
C VAL A 158 -5.27 9.34 -14.47
N VAL A 159 -5.65 8.44 -15.37
CA VAL A 159 -6.77 8.61 -16.29
C VAL A 159 -7.81 7.51 -16.13
N PHE A 160 -9.07 7.84 -16.39
CA PHE A 160 -10.16 6.86 -16.46
C PHE A 160 -11.18 7.30 -17.53
N ASN A 161 -11.44 6.41 -18.49
CA ASN A 161 -12.40 6.61 -19.57
C ASN A 161 -13.04 5.26 -19.98
N ASP A 162 -14.04 5.30 -20.86
CA ASP A 162 -14.80 4.10 -21.27
C ASP A 162 -13.93 3.02 -21.93
N GLU A 163 -12.88 3.42 -22.65
CA GLU A 163 -11.95 2.48 -23.28
C GLU A 163 -11.10 1.76 -22.23
N ILE A 164 -10.58 2.50 -21.24
CA ILE A 164 -9.86 1.96 -20.09
C ILE A 164 -10.76 1.02 -19.28
N ALA A 165 -12.00 1.43 -19.00
CA ALA A 165 -12.95 0.64 -18.24
C ALA A 165 -13.21 -0.74 -18.86
N LYS A 166 -13.28 -0.82 -20.20
CA LYS A 166 -13.48 -2.09 -20.93
C LYS A 166 -12.30 -3.05 -20.81
N ARG A 167 -11.08 -2.54 -20.64
CA ARG A 167 -9.83 -3.34 -20.62
C ARG A 167 -9.12 -3.39 -19.27
N ILE A 168 -9.71 -2.84 -18.21
CA ILE A 168 -9.03 -2.65 -16.92
C ILE A 168 -8.45 -3.95 -16.34
N LYS A 169 -9.11 -5.09 -16.58
CA LYS A 169 -8.66 -6.43 -16.14
C LYS A 169 -7.46 -6.97 -16.91
N GLN A 170 -7.13 -6.38 -18.05
CA GLN A 170 -6.03 -6.78 -18.94
C GLN A 170 -4.82 -5.85 -18.79
N LEU A 171 -4.92 -4.81 -17.96
CA LEU A 171 -3.83 -3.87 -17.75
C LEU A 171 -2.81 -4.50 -16.81
N GLU A 172 -1.62 -4.77 -17.35
CA GLU A 172 -0.47 -5.19 -16.56
C GLU A 172 0.00 -4.06 -15.64
N PRO A 173 0.62 -4.39 -14.49
CA PRO A 173 1.26 -3.40 -13.64
C PRO A 173 2.31 -2.59 -14.41
N ARG A 174 2.36 -1.28 -14.15
CA ARG A 174 3.43 -0.42 -14.64
C ARG A 174 4.62 -0.50 -13.70
N TYR A 175 5.81 -0.70 -14.24
CA TYR A 175 7.06 -0.73 -13.47
C TYR A 175 7.85 0.56 -13.66
N VAL A 176 8.52 0.99 -12.59
CA VAL A 176 9.45 2.13 -12.55
C VAL A 176 10.71 1.66 -11.82
N GLU A 177 11.86 1.75 -12.46
CA GLU A 177 13.13 1.48 -11.79
C GLU A 177 13.58 2.73 -11.02
N VAL A 178 13.91 2.57 -9.74
CA VAL A 178 14.38 3.66 -8.87
C VAL A 178 15.87 3.46 -8.62
N GLN A 179 16.68 4.26 -9.30
CA GLN A 179 18.13 4.25 -9.19
C GLN A 179 18.61 5.34 -8.24
N GLU A 180 19.89 5.30 -7.83
CA GLU A 180 20.51 6.33 -7.01
C GLU A 180 20.37 7.74 -7.62
N LYS A 181 20.44 7.83 -8.96
CA LYS A 181 20.31 9.08 -9.71
C LYS A 181 18.86 9.54 -9.92
N GLY A 182 17.88 8.70 -9.60
CA GLY A 182 16.46 9.00 -9.72
C GLY A 182 15.65 7.91 -10.43
N PHE A 183 14.48 8.30 -10.92
CA PHE A 183 13.57 7.42 -11.64
C PHE A 183 14.06 7.19 -13.08
N ASP A 184 13.83 6.00 -13.63
CA ASP A 184 14.06 5.72 -15.05
C ASP A 184 13.09 6.48 -15.99
N THR A 185 12.03 7.05 -15.44
CA THR A 185 11.09 7.96 -16.10
C THR A 185 10.61 9.05 -15.14
N ASP A 186 10.50 10.28 -15.64
CA ASP A 186 9.99 11.43 -14.90
C ASP A 186 8.48 11.65 -15.09
N ARG A 187 7.84 10.94 -16.03
CA ARG A 187 6.40 11.02 -16.27
C ARG A 187 5.77 9.64 -16.50
N ILE A 188 4.72 9.35 -15.73
CA ILE A 188 4.02 8.07 -15.76
C ILE A 188 2.55 8.32 -16.10
N GLU A 189 2.07 7.69 -17.17
CA GLU A 189 0.63 7.61 -17.45
C GLU A 189 0.08 6.30 -16.89
N LEU A 190 -0.99 6.38 -16.12
CA LEU A 190 -1.56 5.25 -15.39
C LEU A 190 -3.08 5.24 -15.54
N ALA A 191 -3.67 4.08 -15.76
CA ALA A 191 -5.12 3.95 -15.61
C ALA A 191 -5.49 3.95 -14.11
N SER A 192 -6.65 4.51 -13.75
CA SER A 192 -7.19 4.37 -12.39
C SER A 192 -7.22 2.89 -11.97
N THR A 193 -6.76 2.60 -10.75
CA THR A 193 -6.59 1.27 -10.15
C THR A 193 -5.57 0.34 -10.81
N GLN A 194 -4.88 0.75 -11.87
CA GLN A 194 -3.74 0.00 -12.40
C GLN A 194 -2.60 0.01 -11.37
N GLY A 195 -1.98 -1.14 -11.15
CA GLY A 195 -0.85 -1.25 -10.24
C GLY A 195 0.36 -0.48 -10.77
N LEU A 196 1.00 0.30 -9.91
CA LEU A 196 2.29 0.93 -10.14
C LEU A 196 3.30 0.33 -9.16
N VAL A 197 4.40 -0.20 -9.69
CA VAL A 197 5.42 -0.90 -8.91
C VAL A 197 6.78 -0.23 -9.12
N PHE A 198 7.35 0.25 -8.03
CA PHE A 198 8.70 0.80 -7.97
C PHE A 198 9.66 -0.31 -7.57
N ARG A 199 10.69 -0.53 -8.39
CA ARG A 199 11.79 -1.47 -8.13
C ARG A 199 12.99 -0.70 -7.62
N ILE A 200 13.37 -0.95 -6.39
CA ILE A 200 14.36 -0.13 -5.71
C ILE A 200 15.76 -0.69 -5.97
N LYS A 201 16.68 0.18 -6.41
CA LYS A 201 18.11 -0.10 -6.65
C LYS A 201 19.06 0.74 -5.78
N GLY A 202 18.53 1.69 -5.02
CA GLY A 202 19.28 2.53 -4.09
C GLY A 202 18.37 3.08 -3.00
N ALA A 203 18.95 3.63 -1.93
CA ALA A 203 18.21 4.13 -0.77
C ALA A 203 17.07 5.07 -1.19
N SER A 204 15.83 4.69 -0.88
CA SER A 204 14.64 5.37 -1.40
C SER A 204 13.50 5.46 -0.39
N ARG A 205 12.77 6.57 -0.43
CA ARG A 205 11.45 6.72 0.18
C ARG A 205 10.52 7.36 -0.83
N ILE A 206 9.59 6.58 -1.36
CA ILE A 206 8.72 7.03 -2.44
C ILE A 206 7.50 7.72 -1.84
N VAL A 207 7.32 8.99 -2.19
CA VAL A 207 6.19 9.81 -1.78
C VAL A 207 5.45 10.26 -3.03
N ILE A 208 4.14 10.01 -3.04
CA ILE A 208 3.24 10.39 -4.12
C ILE A 208 2.15 11.27 -3.53
N GLU A 209 2.01 12.49 -4.01
CA GLU A 209 1.03 13.45 -3.50
C GLU A 209 0.10 13.91 -4.60
N LYS A 210 -1.19 13.90 -4.31
CA LYS A 210 -2.23 14.42 -5.19
C LYS A 210 -2.03 15.92 -5.35
N GLN A 211 -1.90 16.37 -6.59
CA GLN A 211 -1.89 17.80 -6.87
C GLN A 211 -3.26 18.40 -6.58
N ALA A 212 -3.28 19.58 -5.96
CA ALA A 212 -4.51 20.36 -5.85
C ALA A 212 -5.06 20.60 -7.26
N PRO A 213 -6.38 20.50 -7.48
CA PRO A 213 -6.95 20.78 -8.79
C PRO A 213 -6.50 22.18 -9.23
N HIS A 214 -5.83 22.25 -10.37
CA HIS A 214 -5.56 23.53 -11.02
C HIS A 214 -6.91 24.23 -11.22
N LYS A 215 -7.00 25.56 -10.96
CA LYS A 215 -8.23 26.33 -11.21
C LYS A 215 -8.81 25.91 -12.55
N ALA A 216 -10.00 25.32 -12.52
CA ALA A 216 -10.55 24.59 -13.65
C ALA A 216 -10.47 25.40 -14.95
N ASP A 217 -9.83 24.83 -15.98
CA ASP A 217 -10.29 25.10 -17.34
C ASP A 217 -11.69 24.47 -17.42
N THR A 218 -12.66 25.26 -17.87
CA THR A 218 -14.11 25.02 -17.74
C THR A 218 -14.64 23.95 -18.71
N ARG A 219 -13.90 22.85 -18.88
CA ARG A 219 -14.36 21.72 -19.68
C ARG A 219 -15.32 20.89 -18.84
N GLN A 220 -16.58 20.90 -19.25
CA GLN A 220 -17.68 20.20 -18.59
C GLN A 220 -17.34 18.70 -18.41
N PRO A 221 -17.71 18.08 -17.28
CA PRO A 221 -17.54 16.64 -17.11
C PRO A 221 -18.37 15.88 -18.15
N VAL A 222 -17.71 15.04 -18.95
CA VAL A 222 -18.32 14.22 -20.00
C VAL A 222 -19.20 13.09 -19.43
N ILE A 223 -19.11 12.81 -18.13
CA ILE A 223 -19.88 11.75 -17.50
C ILE A 223 -21.00 12.35 -16.65
N ARG A 224 -22.21 12.32 -17.21
CA ARG A 224 -23.45 12.64 -16.50
C ARG A 224 -23.97 11.36 -15.84
N TRP A 225 -23.73 11.21 -14.54
CA TRP A 225 -24.32 10.11 -13.76
C TRP A 225 -25.86 10.15 -13.90
N GLN A 226 -26.42 9.20 -14.63
CA GLN A 226 -27.87 9.04 -14.70
C GLN A 226 -28.33 8.33 -13.44
N LYS A 227 -29.24 8.97 -12.71
CA LYS A 227 -29.91 8.36 -11.56
C LYS A 227 -30.73 7.17 -12.06
N PRO A 228 -30.61 5.97 -11.45
CA PRO A 228 -31.45 4.83 -11.83
C PRO A 228 -32.93 5.22 -11.74
N PRO A 229 -33.79 4.75 -12.65
CA PRO A 229 -35.21 5.00 -12.57
C PRO A 229 -35.76 4.42 -11.27
N THR A 230 -36.44 5.26 -10.49
CA THR A 230 -37.12 4.84 -9.27
C THR A 230 -38.21 3.83 -9.66
N PRO A 231 -38.29 2.65 -9.02
CA PRO A 231 -39.36 1.71 -9.30
C PRO A 231 -40.71 2.37 -8.99
N SER A 232 -41.58 2.44 -10.00
CA SER A 232 -42.93 2.96 -9.89
C SER A 232 -43.75 2.07 -8.97
N THR A 233 -44.01 2.52 -7.75
CA THR A 233 -45.09 1.99 -6.92
C THR A 233 -46.40 2.61 -7.37
N ALA A 234 -46.94 2.13 -8.49
CA ALA A 234 -48.34 2.36 -8.82
C ALA A 234 -49.21 1.43 -7.96
N PRO A 235 -50.15 1.94 -7.14
CA PRO A 235 -51.08 1.08 -6.44
C PRO A 235 -52.04 0.45 -7.44
N ASN A 236 -52.06 -0.87 -7.45
CA ASN A 236 -52.98 -1.70 -8.23
C ASN A 236 -54.41 -1.44 -7.71
N ARG A 237 -55.20 -0.61 -8.39
CA ARG A 237 -56.64 -0.50 -8.10
C ARG A 237 -57.33 -1.72 -8.69
N ALA A 238 -57.63 -2.68 -7.83
CA ALA A 238 -58.60 -3.73 -8.11
C ALA A 238 -60.03 -3.13 -8.15
N ARG A 239 -60.82 -3.72 -9.05
CA ARG A 239 -62.21 -3.47 -9.45
C ARG A 239 -63.15 -2.87 -8.41
#